data_AF-A0A2W4RCS6-F1
#
_entry.id   AF-A0A2W4RCS6-F1
#
_cell.length_a   1.000
_cell.length_b   1.000
_cell.length_c   1.000
_cell.angle_alpha   90.00
_cell.angle_beta   90.00
_cell.angle_gamma   90.00
#
_symmetry.space_group_name_H-M   'P 1'
#
loop_
_entity.id
_entity.type
_entity.pdbx_description
1 polymer ?
#
loop_
_entity_poly.entity_id
_entity_poly.type
_entity_poly.pdbx_seq_one_letter_code
_entity_poly.pdbx_strand_id
1 'polypeptide(L)'
;MAKDQKERGNSEQQLIRELAALLVETGLSEIEIEKAGLKIRVARNLTVSAAAPPQPAPAPSASPSEPAQPAAPAEAAIDFANHPGCVKSPMVGTAYRAPEPGAPPFVEVGSRVTQGQTLMI
;
A
#
# COMPACT_ATOMS: atom_id res chain seq x y z
N MET A 1 -39.29 16.23 26.72
CA MET A 1 -38.56 15.63 25.58
C MET A 1 -37.22 16.33 25.22
N ALA A 2 -36.87 17.50 25.78
CA ALA A 2 -35.62 18.20 25.43
C ALA A 2 -34.37 17.79 26.24
N LYS A 3 -34.52 17.10 27.39
CA LYS A 3 -33.39 16.69 28.25
C LYS A 3 -32.61 15.50 27.69
N ASP A 4 -33.32 14.58 27.04
CA ASP A 4 -32.81 13.30 26.52
C ASP A 4 -31.84 13.46 25.32
N GLN A 5 -32.05 14.48 24.48
CA GLN A 5 -31.18 14.75 23.33
C GLN A 5 -29.84 15.40 23.72
N LYS A 6 -29.81 16.17 24.81
CA LYS A 6 -28.60 16.88 25.24
C LYS A 6 -27.59 15.94 25.91
N GLU A 7 -28.05 14.92 26.64
CA GLU A 7 -27.18 13.90 27.22
C GLU A 7 -26.60 12.96 26.16
N ARG A 8 -27.37 12.60 25.13
CA ARG A 8 -26.85 11.83 23.98
C ARG A 8 -25.73 12.56 23.26
N GLY A 9 -25.94 13.82 22.91
CA GLY A 9 -24.93 14.63 22.20
C GLY A 9 -23.60 14.76 22.96
N ASN A 10 -23.66 14.83 24.30
CA ASN A 10 -22.44 14.89 25.12
C ASN A 10 -21.70 13.54 25.17
N SER A 11 -22.45 12.44 25.21
CA SER A 11 -21.91 11.07 25.18
C SER A 11 -21.27 10.75 23.83
N GLU A 12 -21.86 11.22 22.73
CA GLU A 12 -21.34 11.08 21.37
C GLU A 12 -20.05 11.90 21.17
N GLN A 13 -20.00 13.13 21.71
CA GLN A 13 -18.78 13.93 21.70
C GLN A 13 -17.63 13.27 22.46
N GLN A 14 -17.93 12.57 23.56
CA GLN A 14 -16.93 11.85 24.35
C GLN A 14 -16.42 10.61 23.61
N LEU A 15 -17.32 9.86 22.95
CA LEU A 15 -16.97 8.74 22.08
C LEU A 15 -16.08 9.17 20.90
N ILE A 16 -16.39 10.28 20.23
CA ILE A 16 -15.58 10.78 19.11
C ILE A 16 -14.16 11.13 19.57
N ARG A 17 -14.00 11.74 20.75
CA ARG A 17 -12.69 12.07 21.32
C ARG A 17 -11.90 10.82 21.69
N GLU A 18 -12.56 9.81 22.26
CA GLU A 18 -11.93 8.53 22.60
C GLU A 18 -11.46 7.79 21.33
N LEU A 19 -12.31 7.72 20.30
CA LEU A 19 -11.95 7.14 19.00
C LEU A 19 -10.78 7.89 18.34
N ALA A 20 -10.76 9.21 18.42
CA ALA A 20 -9.65 10.01 17.90
C ALA A 20 -8.34 9.75 18.66
N ALA A 21 -8.39 9.60 19.99
CA ALA A 21 -7.22 9.24 20.80
C ALA A 21 -6.71 7.84 20.45
N LEU A 22 -7.61 6.85 20.35
CA LEU A 22 -7.27 5.49 19.93
C LEU A 22 -6.68 5.45 18.52
N LEU A 23 -7.19 6.26 17.59
CA LEU A 23 -6.65 6.33 16.23
C LEU A 23 -5.18 6.79 16.21
N VAL A 24 -4.82 7.73 17.10
CA VAL A 24 -3.45 8.21 17.28
C VAL A 24 -2.57 7.17 17.97
N GLU A 25 -3.03 6.55 19.06
CA GLU A 25 -2.25 5.55 19.81
C GLU A 25 -1.99 4.27 19.00
N THR A 26 -3.00 3.79 18.28
CA THR A 26 -2.93 2.53 17.52
C THR A 26 -2.24 2.69 16.17
N GLY A 27 -2.03 3.91 15.70
CA GLY A 27 -1.50 4.11 14.36
C GLY A 27 -2.41 3.56 13.27
N LEU A 28 -3.75 3.52 13.46
CA LEU A 28 -4.75 3.19 12.44
C LEU A 28 -5.21 4.37 11.57
N SER A 29 -5.36 4.19 10.25
CA SER A 29 -5.78 5.28 9.35
C SER A 29 -7.26 5.66 9.50
N GLU A 30 -8.08 4.74 9.99
CA GLU A 30 -9.53 4.91 10.10
C GLU A 30 -10.12 3.97 11.16
N ILE A 31 -11.16 4.44 11.86
CA ILE A 31 -11.99 3.64 12.77
C ILE A 31 -13.48 3.93 12.48
N GLU A 32 -14.26 2.88 12.22
CA GLU A 32 -15.71 2.95 11.97
C GLU A 32 -16.46 2.13 13.03
N ILE A 33 -17.48 2.73 13.64
CA ILE A 33 -18.39 2.04 14.57
C ILE A 33 -19.85 2.24 14.18
N GLU A 34 -20.64 1.19 14.30
CA GLU A 34 -22.09 1.21 14.09
C GLU A 34 -22.79 0.72 15.36
N LYS A 35 -23.67 1.56 15.92
CA LYS A 35 -24.41 1.23 17.15
C LYS A 35 -25.85 1.74 17.06
N ALA A 36 -26.82 0.83 17.06
CA ALA A 36 -28.25 1.14 17.13
C ALA A 36 -28.72 2.22 16.12
N GLY A 37 -28.21 2.19 14.89
CA GLY A 37 -28.55 3.16 13.84
C GLY A 37 -27.66 4.42 13.77
N LEU A 38 -26.68 4.55 14.68
CA LEU A 38 -25.67 5.59 14.65
C LEU A 38 -24.37 5.04 14.02
N LYS A 39 -23.92 5.65 12.92
CA LYS A 39 -22.67 5.33 12.23
C LYS A 39 -21.67 6.46 12.43
N ILE A 40 -20.57 6.20 13.14
CA ILE A 40 -19.48 7.16 13.37
C ILE A 40 -18.23 6.66 12.65
N ARG A 41 -17.67 7.50 11.78
CA ARG A 41 -16.43 7.24 11.04
C ARG A 41 -15.40 8.32 11.39
N VAL A 42 -14.25 7.91 11.92
CA VAL A 42 -13.13 8.80 12.23
C VAL A 42 -11.95 8.40 11.34
N ALA A 43 -11.54 9.27 10.45
CA ALA A 43 -10.42 9.05 9.53
C ALA A 43 -9.39 10.16 9.67
N ARG A 44 -8.11 9.82 9.57
CA ARG A 44 -7.05 10.83 9.47
C ARG A 44 -6.85 11.20 8.00
N ASN A 45 -6.87 12.49 7.71
CA ASN A 45 -6.55 12.98 6.37
C ASN A 45 -5.02 13.03 6.21
N LEU A 46 -4.43 11.92 5.78
CA LEU A 46 -3.03 11.88 5.35
C LEU A 46 -2.95 12.59 3.99
N THR A 47 -2.62 13.87 4.00
CA THR A 47 -2.27 14.60 2.79
C THR A 47 -0.90 14.09 2.32
N VAL A 48 -0.92 13.06 1.49
CA VAL A 48 0.27 12.65 0.74
C VAL A 48 0.49 13.73 -0.31
N SER A 49 1.41 14.64 -0.04
CA SER A 49 1.94 15.56 -1.05
C SER A 49 2.68 14.70 -2.08
N ALA A 50 2.05 14.47 -3.22
CA ALA A 50 2.67 13.81 -4.34
C ALA A 50 3.80 14.70 -4.86
N ALA A 51 5.04 14.35 -4.53
CA ALA A 51 6.22 14.97 -5.13
C ALA A 51 6.19 14.68 -6.64
N ALA A 52 6.19 15.74 -7.45
CA ALA A 52 6.23 15.63 -8.90
C ALA A 52 7.51 14.90 -9.35
N PRO A 53 7.43 14.00 -10.34
CA PRO A 53 8.60 13.30 -10.84
C PRO A 53 9.60 14.28 -11.46
N PRO A 54 10.91 14.14 -11.22
CA PRO A 54 11.92 14.95 -11.89
C PRO A 54 11.88 14.71 -13.40
N GLN A 55 11.90 15.79 -14.17
CA GLN A 55 12.04 15.77 -15.62
C GLN A 55 13.37 15.10 -16.00
N PRO A 56 13.40 14.12 -16.92
CA PRO A 56 14.63 13.52 -17.39
C PRO A 56 15.47 14.53 -18.17
N ALA A 57 16.73 14.69 -17.75
CA ALA A 57 17.73 15.45 -18.48
C ALA A 57 18.12 14.71 -19.78
N PRO A 58 18.40 15.42 -20.89
CA PRO A 58 18.82 14.79 -22.13
C PRO A 58 20.17 14.10 -21.95
N ALA A 59 20.20 12.79 -22.25
CA ALA A 59 21.41 11.99 -22.24
C ALA A 59 22.34 12.35 -23.41
N PRO A 60 23.67 12.36 -23.21
CA PRO A 60 24.62 12.60 -24.30
C PRO A 60 24.64 11.44 -25.31
N SER A 61 24.94 11.79 -26.56
CA SER A 61 24.99 10.90 -27.73
C SER A 61 25.94 9.72 -27.54
N ALA A 62 25.51 8.57 -28.08
CA ALA A 62 26.23 7.30 -28.09
C ALA A 62 27.59 7.39 -28.82
N SER A 63 28.61 6.80 -28.21
CA SER A 63 29.86 6.40 -28.88
C SER A 63 29.70 5.01 -29.51
N PRO A 64 30.45 4.70 -30.59
CA PRO A 64 30.27 3.49 -31.38
C PRO A 64 30.62 2.20 -30.62
N SER A 65 29.82 1.17 -30.91
CA SER A 65 29.77 -0.15 -30.29
C SER A 65 31.08 -0.94 -30.28
N GLU A 66 31.34 -1.59 -29.15
CA GLU A 66 32.23 -2.75 -29.02
C GLU A 66 31.55 -4.05 -29.50
N PRO A 67 32.32 -5.09 -29.88
CA PRO A 67 31.77 -6.31 -30.47
C PRO A 67 30.91 -7.11 -29.49
N ALA A 68 29.73 -7.50 -29.95
CA ALA A 68 28.75 -8.27 -29.21
C ALA A 68 29.30 -9.62 -28.73
N GLN A 69 29.27 -9.82 -27.41
CA GLN A 69 29.38 -11.12 -26.78
C GLN A 69 28.10 -11.94 -27.10
N PRO A 70 28.19 -13.25 -27.39
CA PRO A 70 27.02 -14.07 -27.72
C PRO A 70 25.96 -14.00 -26.61
N ALA A 71 24.81 -13.41 -26.94
CA ALA A 71 23.65 -13.41 -26.08
C ALA A 71 23.19 -14.86 -25.88
N ALA A 72 23.02 -15.24 -24.61
CA ALA A 72 22.30 -16.46 -24.25
C ALA A 72 20.90 -16.43 -24.91
N PRO A 73 20.32 -17.60 -25.25
CA PRO A 73 19.03 -17.66 -25.92
C PRO A 73 18.02 -16.83 -25.14
N ALA A 74 17.41 -15.84 -25.79
CA ALA A 74 16.26 -15.16 -25.26
C ALA A 74 15.16 -16.22 -25.10
N GLU A 75 14.89 -16.63 -23.86
CA GLU A 75 13.70 -17.40 -23.53
C GLU A 75 12.51 -16.68 -24.15
N ALA A 76 11.73 -17.43 -24.94
CA ALA A 76 10.50 -16.95 -25.54
C ALA A 76 9.72 -16.18 -24.48
N ALA A 77 9.31 -14.94 -24.76
CA ALA A 77 8.64 -14.08 -23.82
C ALA A 77 7.42 -14.80 -23.23
N ILE A 78 7.59 -15.38 -22.05
CA ILE A 78 6.50 -16.04 -21.34
C ILE A 78 5.57 -14.92 -20.90
N ASP A 79 4.30 -15.04 -21.26
CA ASP A 79 3.28 -14.14 -20.76
C ASP A 79 3.02 -14.43 -19.27
N PHE A 80 3.82 -13.80 -18.41
CA PHE A 80 3.71 -13.94 -16.95
C PHE A 80 2.36 -13.49 -16.40
N ALA A 81 1.61 -12.64 -17.13
CA ALA A 81 0.29 -12.19 -16.71
C ALA A 81 -0.78 -13.29 -16.82
N ASN A 82 -0.54 -14.27 -17.70
CA ASN A 82 -1.40 -15.43 -17.93
C ASN A 82 -0.89 -16.72 -17.29
N HIS A 83 0.21 -16.67 -16.53
CA HIS A 83 0.72 -17.83 -15.82
C HIS A 83 -0.28 -18.30 -14.71
N PRO A 84 -0.57 -19.61 -14.57
CA PRO A 84 -1.54 -20.11 -13.59
C PRO A 84 -1.15 -19.83 -12.14
N GLY A 85 0.15 -19.64 -11.86
CA GLY A 85 0.68 -19.23 -10.55
C GLY A 85 0.84 -17.71 -10.39
N CYS A 86 0.30 -16.89 -11.29
CA CYS A 86 0.41 -15.44 -11.20
C CYS A 86 -0.47 -14.90 -10.07
N VAL A 87 0.14 -14.24 -9.08
CA VAL A 87 -0.57 -13.60 -7.97
C VAL A 87 -0.85 -12.15 -8.35
N LYS A 88 -2.10 -11.85 -8.70
CA LYS A 88 -2.53 -10.50 -9.09
C LYS A 88 -2.87 -9.66 -7.86
N SER A 89 -2.64 -8.35 -7.94
CA SER A 89 -3.02 -7.42 -6.87
C SER A 89 -4.55 -7.29 -6.80
N PRO A 90 -5.17 -7.42 -5.61
CA PRO A 90 -6.63 -7.25 -5.45
C PRO A 90 -7.05 -5.77 -5.46
N MET A 91 -6.11 -4.85 -5.28
CA MET A 91 -6.35 -3.41 -5.18
C MET A 91 -5.31 -2.62 -5.97
N VAL A 92 -5.64 -1.38 -6.32
CA VAL A 92 -4.69 -0.45 -6.94
C VAL A 92 -3.82 0.17 -5.85
N GLY A 93 -2.51 0.17 -6.05
CA GLY A 93 -1.56 0.67 -5.08
C GLY A 93 -0.12 0.59 -5.58
N THR A 94 0.82 0.79 -4.66
CA THR A 94 2.26 0.61 -4.90
C THR A 94 2.70 -0.69 -4.27
N ALA A 95 3.43 -1.52 -5.02
CA ALA A 95 3.98 -2.77 -4.51
C ALA A 95 5.42 -2.57 -4.01
N TYR A 96 5.69 -2.97 -2.77
CA TYR A 96 7.02 -2.99 -2.18
C TYR A 96 7.50 -4.42 -1.99
N ARG A 97 8.74 -4.66 -2.44
CA ARG A 97 9.38 -5.99 -2.38
C ARG A 97 9.99 -6.30 -1.02
N ALA A 98 10.13 -5.30 -0.15
CA ALA A 98 10.74 -5.38 1.17
C ALA A 98 9.86 -4.66 2.20
N PRO A 99 9.94 -5.01 3.48
CA PRO A 99 9.13 -4.37 4.53
C PRO A 99 9.53 -2.91 4.77
N GLU A 100 10.80 -2.57 4.58
CA GLU A 100 11.38 -1.25 4.85
C GLU A 100 12.55 -0.97 3.89
N PRO A 101 12.95 0.30 3.67
CA PRO A 101 14.11 0.63 2.85
C PRO A 101 15.39 0.01 3.40
N GLY A 102 16.12 -0.73 2.56
CA GLY A 102 17.37 -1.39 2.94
C GLY A 102 17.21 -2.77 3.61
N ALA A 103 15.98 -3.19 3.92
CA ALA A 103 15.69 -4.55 4.35
C ALA A 103 15.75 -5.55 3.17
N PRO A 104 16.03 -6.84 3.43
CA PRO A 104 15.96 -7.87 2.39
C PRO A 104 14.52 -8.01 1.84
N PRO A 105 14.38 -8.45 0.58
CA PRO A 105 13.07 -8.67 0.00
C PRO A 105 12.34 -9.83 0.69
N PHE A 106 11.00 -9.81 0.66
CA PHE A 106 10.19 -10.90 1.22
C PHE A 106 10.48 -12.26 0.54
N VAL A 107 10.76 -12.24 -0.76
CA VAL A 107 11.09 -13.42 -1.57
C VAL A 107 12.11 -13.10 -2.67
N GLU A 108 12.96 -14.08 -2.98
CA GLU A 108 13.91 -14.04 -4.09
C GLU A 108 13.58 -15.07 -5.17
N VAL A 109 14.06 -14.86 -6.40
CA VAL A 109 13.85 -15.81 -7.50
C VAL A 109 14.47 -17.16 -7.14
N GLY A 110 13.69 -18.24 -7.31
CA GLY A 110 14.08 -19.59 -6.91
C GLY A 110 13.73 -19.94 -5.46
N SER A 111 13.26 -18.97 -4.66
CA SER A 111 12.75 -19.25 -3.31
C SER A 111 11.47 -20.07 -3.37
N ARG A 112 11.35 -21.07 -2.48
CA ARG A 112 10.12 -21.84 -2.32
C ARG A 112 9.18 -21.10 -1.39
N VAL A 113 7.94 -20.87 -1.84
CA VAL A 113 6.91 -20.15 -1.08
C VAL A 113 5.80 -21.08 -0.62
N THR A 114 5.17 -20.77 0.52
CA THR A 114 4.04 -21.52 1.09
C THR A 114 2.77 -20.68 1.15
N GLN A 115 1.61 -21.34 1.26
CA GLN A 115 0.33 -20.65 1.42
C GLN A 115 0.35 -19.75 2.66
N GLY A 116 -0.11 -18.50 2.49
CA GLY A 116 -0.15 -17.50 3.56
C GLY A 116 1.16 -16.71 3.76
N GLN A 117 2.23 -17.02 3.03
CA GLN A 117 3.46 -16.24 3.09
C GLN A 117 3.31 -14.90 2.38
N THR A 118 3.80 -13.82 3.01
CA THR A 118 3.85 -12.49 2.41
C THR A 118 4.88 -12.44 1.29
N LEU A 119 4.46 -12.00 0.09
CA LEU A 119 5.31 -11.90 -1.10
C LEU A 119 5.75 -10.45 -1.38
N MET A 120 4.84 -9.50 -1.13
CA MET A 120 5.01 -8.06 -1.29
C MET A 120 3.92 -7.35 -0.47
N ILE A 121 4.10 -6.06 -0.22
CA ILE A 121 3.11 -5.18 0.42
C ILE A 121 2.66 -4.08 -0.52
#